data_AF-A0A7C1G015-F1
#
_entry.id   AF-A0A7C1G015-F1
#
_cell.length_a   1.000
_cell.length_b   1.000
_cell.length_c   1.000
_cell.angle_alpha   90.00
_cell.angle_beta   90.00
_cell.angle_gamma   90.00
#
_symmetry.space_group_name_H-M   'P 1'
#
loop_
_entity.id
_entity.type
_entity.pdbx_description
1 polymer ?
#
loop_
_entity_poly.entity_id
_entity_poly.type
_entity_poly.pdbx_seq_one_letter_code
_entity_poly.pdbx_strand_id
1 'polypeptide(L)' 'MRFNKNMITQAQLAEKIDVSRQTIIAIEQGKFNPSVKLALKLAELFACHVEDIFYLNKED' A
#
# COMPACT_ATOMS: atom_id res chain seq x y z
N MET A 1 -5.40 0.91 -13.55
CA MET A 1 -5.96 2.02 -12.75
C MET A 1 -5.10 3.25 -12.97
N ARG A 2 -5.63 4.35 -13.53
CA ARG A 2 -4.86 5.59 -13.78
C ARG A 2 -4.98 6.49 -12.56
N PHE A 3 -3.94 6.53 -11.72
CA PHE A 3 -3.88 7.39 -10.55
C PHE A 3 -3.80 8.86 -10.94
N ASN A 4 -4.79 9.66 -10.57
CA ASN A 4 -4.66 11.11 -10.51
C ASN A 4 -5.63 11.69 -9.47
N LYS A 5 -5.09 11.93 -8.28
CA LYS A 5 -5.41 12.99 -7.31
C LYS A 5 -4.44 12.81 -6.15
N ASN A 6 -3.41 13.68 -6.07
CA ASN A 6 -2.26 13.69 -5.15
C ASN A 6 -1.04 12.90 -5.66
N MET A 7 -0.19 13.57 -6.43
CA MET A 7 0.93 13.03 -7.22
C MET A 7 2.06 12.44 -6.36
N ILE A 8 1.88 11.22 -5.86
CA ILE A 8 2.97 10.38 -5.36
C ILE A 8 3.15 9.19 -6.30
N THR A 9 4.34 9.07 -6.90
CA THR A 9 4.70 7.89 -7.70
C THR A 9 4.91 6.68 -6.80
N GLN A 10 4.82 5.46 -7.34
CA GLN A 10 5.15 4.23 -6.58
C GLN A 10 6.54 4.28 -5.94
N ALA A 11 7.52 4.91 -6.61
CA ALA A 11 8.87 5.07 -6.08
C ALA A 11 8.89 6.01 -4.86
N GLN A 12 8.19 7.13 -4.94
CA GLN A 12 8.07 8.07 -3.82
C GLN A 12 7.25 7.47 -2.66
N LEU A 13 6.23 6.67 -2.97
CA LEU A 13 5.46 5.94 -1.95
C LEU A 13 6.36 4.95 -1.21
N ALA A 14 7.16 4.18 -1.97
CA ALA A 14 8.12 3.24 -1.43
C ALA A 14 9.14 3.93 -0.50
N GLU A 15 9.68 5.07 -0.93
CA GLU A 15 10.59 5.89 -0.14
C GLU A 15 9.94 6.39 1.16
N LYS A 16 8.71 6.90 1.10
CA LYS A 16 8.00 7.43 2.28
C LYS A 16 7.72 6.38 3.35
N ILE A 17 7.50 5.13 2.97
CA ILE A 17 7.20 4.05 3.93
C ILE A 17 8.38 3.11 4.19
N ASP A 18 9.55 3.43 3.64
CA ASP A 18 10.82 2.71 3.79
C ASP A 18 10.74 1.26 3.29
N VAL A 19 10.32 1.10 2.03
CA VAL A 19 10.30 -0.19 1.33
C VAL A 19 10.82 -0.05 -0.10
N SER A 20 11.04 -1.17 -0.78
CA SER A 20 11.39 -1.15 -2.20
C SER A 20 10.18 -0.81 -3.08
N ARG A 21 10.43 -0.21 -4.25
CA ARG A 21 9.37 -0.03 -5.26
C ARG A 21 8.72 -1.35 -5.67
N GLN A 22 9.47 -2.46 -5.68
CA GLN A 22 8.93 -3.79 -5.98
C GLN A 22 7.92 -4.24 -4.92
N THR A 23 8.14 -3.87 -3.65
CA THR A 23 7.18 -4.14 -2.56
C THR A 23 5.85 -3.44 -2.83
N ILE A 24 5.88 -2.16 -3.22
CA ILE A 24 4.66 -1.42 -3.61
C ILE A 24 3.95 -2.10 -4.79
N ILE A 25 4.70 -2.48 -5.84
CA ILE A 25 4.13 -3.17 -7.00
C ILE A 25 3.49 -4.50 -6.60
N ALA A 26 4.14 -5.28 -5.73
CA ALA A 26 3.62 -6.57 -5.28
C ALA A 26 2.36 -6.41 -4.43
N ILE A 27 2.27 -5.36 -3.60
CA ILE A 27 1.07 -4.99 -2.84
C ILE A 27 -0.08 -4.64 -3.81
N GLU A 28 0.16 -3.75 -4.78
CA GLU A 28 -0.85 -3.34 -5.75
C GLU A 28 -1.34 -4.49 -6.65
N GLN A 29 -0.50 -5.50 -6.86
CA GLN A 29 -0.86 -6.73 -7.58
C GLN A 29 -1.54 -7.78 -6.71
N GLY A 30 -1.70 -7.54 -5.40
CA GLY A 30 -2.23 -8.52 -4.44
C GLY A 30 -1.32 -9.73 -4.23
N LYS A 31 -0.05 -9.66 -4.66
CA LYS A 31 0.91 -10.78 -4.58
C LYS A 31 1.75 -10.77 -3.31
N PHE A 32 1.55 -9.79 -2.45
CA PHE A 32 2.30 -9.64 -1.22
C PHE A 32 1.36 -9.31 -0.09
N ASN A 33 1.37 -10.14 0.96
CA ASN A 33 0.68 -9.85 2.19
C ASN A 33 1.58 -8.94 3.06
N PRO A 34 1.24 -7.65 3.24
CA PRO A 34 2.05 -6.74 4.02
C PRO A 34 2.04 -7.11 5.50
N SER A 35 3.14 -6.82 6.21
CA SER A 35 3.13 -6.89 7.66
C SER A 35 2.16 -5.86 8.25
N VAL A 36 1.66 -6.12 9.47
CA VAL A 36 0.80 -5.16 10.20
C VAL A 36 1.43 -3.77 10.27
N LYS A 37 2.75 -3.70 10.51
CA LYS A 37 3.50 -2.43 10.53
C LYS A 37 3.41 -1.67 9.21
N LEU A 38 3.49 -2.37 8.08
CA LEU A 38 3.41 -1.75 6.76
C LEU A 38 1.99 -1.30 6.42
N ALA A 39 0.99 -2.10 6.80
CA ALA A 39 -0.41 -1.74 6.65
C ALA A 39 -0.76 -0.47 7.45
N LEU A 40 -0.29 -0.37 8.69
CA LEU A 40 -0.47 0.82 9.54
C LEU A 40 0.21 2.07 8.96
N LYS A 41 1.46 1.94 8.46
CA LYS A 41 2.17 3.06 7.79
C LYS A 41 1.41 3.58 6.57
N LEU A 42 0.81 2.70 5.78
CA LEU A 42 0.02 3.08 4.61
C LEU A 42 -1.26 3.80 5.02
N ALA A 43 -1.98 3.27 6.00
CA ALA A 43 -3.17 3.90 6.56
C ALA A 43 -2.88 5.32 7.10
N GLU A 44 -1.78 5.48 7.83
CA GLU A 44 -1.32 6.79 8.32
C GLU A 44 -1.00 7.75 7.17
N LEU A 45 -0.25 7.29 6.15
CA LEU A 45 0.13 8.11 5.01
C LEU A 45 -1.08 8.60 4.19
N PHE A 46 -2.10 7.76 4.05
CA PHE A 46 -3.33 8.09 3.31
C PHE A 46 -4.42 8.72 4.19
N ALA A 47 -4.17 8.89 5.49
CA ALA A 47 -5.12 9.41 6.46
C ALA A 47 -6.48 8.66 6.42
N CYS A 48 -6.42 7.34 6.40
CA CYS A 48 -7.59 6.46 6.39
C CYS A 48 -7.39 5.28 7.35
N HIS A 49 -8.38 4.40 7.46
CA HIS A 49 -8.29 3.19 8.25
C HIS A 49 -7.54 2.08 7.47
N VAL A 50 -6.98 1.10 8.18
CA VAL A 50 -6.29 -0.04 7.55
C VAL A 50 -7.27 -0.84 6.71
N GLU A 51 -8.51 -0.97 7.18
CA GLU A 51 -9.63 -1.67 6.57
C GLU A 51 -10.10 -1.00 5.25
N ASP A 52 -9.77 0.28 5.05
CA ASP A 52 -10.05 0.98 3.78
C ASP A 52 -9.07 0.57 2.66
N ILE A 53 -7.90 0.02 3.03
CA ILE A 53 -6.82 -0.36 2.12
C ILE A 53 -6.68 -1.90 2.00
N PHE A 54 -6.86 -2.61 3.12
CA PHE A 54 -6.60 -4.04 3.23
C PHE A 54 -7.81 -4.79 3.77
N TYR A 55 -8.12 -5.92 3.15
CA TYR A 55 -9.20 -6.82 3.57
C TYR A 55 -8.78 -8.28 3.33
N LEU A 56 -9.31 -9.18 4.16
CA LEU A 56 -9.14 -10.61 3.95
C LEU A 56 -10.08 -11.04 2.81
N ASN A 57 -9.50 -11.58 1.74
CA ASN A 57 -10.29 -12.31 0.76
C ASN A 57 -10.85 -13.56 1.44
N LYS A 58 -12.14 -13.82 1.26
CA LYS A 58 -12.80 -15.01 1.83
C LYS A 58 -12.47 -16.30 1.07
N GLU A 59 -11.72 -16.19 -0.03
CA GLU A 59 -11.36 -17.28 -0.94
C GLU A 59 -9.88 -17.72 -0.77
N ASP A 60 -9.15 -17.08 0.16
CA ASP A 60 -7.79 -17.45 0.63
C ASP A 60 -7.83 -18.00 2.06
#